data_AF-A0A955Q645-F1
#
_entry.id   AF-A0A955Q645-F1
#
_cell.length_a   1.000
_cell.length_b   1.000
_cell.length_c   1.000
_cell.angle_alpha   90.00
_cell.angle_beta   90.00
_cell.angle_gamma   90.00
#
_symmetry.space_group_name_H-M   'P 1'
#
loop_
_entity.id
_entity.type
_entity.pdbx_description
1 polymer ?
#
loop_
_entity_poly.entity_id
_entity_poly.type
_entity_poly.pdbx_seq_one_letter_code
_entity_poly.pdbx_strand_id
1 'polypeptide(L)'
;MAQDLDSLKAGVVKITAKNPNRIGTGVIVGIKGNTTYIATASHVIEGDPSPQVFFYQDAHPHFATVKGMEGGHRKGLAALVVEGDLPSGIQPIAFDAETQFAGGEKATVIGFPRMVPIPWAVAEGTITGLVGPDLIFTGPVEEGNSGAPLTVWWTSHRSDHGYCGFL
;
A
#
# COMPACT_ATOMS: atom_id res chain seq x y z
N MET A 1 2.55 -18.00 -3.99
CA MET A 1 1.21 -18.15 -3.38
C MET A 1 0.35 -17.07 -4.00
N ALA A 2 -0.80 -17.40 -4.59
CA ALA A 2 -1.68 -16.40 -5.17
C ALA A 2 -2.32 -15.58 -4.06
N GLN A 3 -2.22 -14.24 -4.13
CA GLN A 3 -2.86 -13.37 -3.17
C GLN A 3 -4.29 -13.11 -3.63
N ASP A 4 -5.27 -13.50 -2.82
CA ASP A 4 -6.67 -13.19 -3.08
C ASP A 4 -7.00 -11.73 -2.72
N LEU A 5 -8.02 -11.17 -3.36
CA LEU A 5 -8.45 -9.79 -3.17
C LEU A 5 -8.80 -9.49 -1.71
N ASP A 6 -9.36 -10.45 -0.97
CA ASP A 6 -9.69 -10.24 0.44
C ASP A 6 -8.45 -10.22 1.34
N SER A 7 -7.43 -11.02 1.03
CA SER A 7 -6.12 -10.92 1.70
C SER A 7 -5.42 -9.60 1.39
N LEU A 8 -5.57 -9.05 0.17
CA LEU A 8 -5.04 -7.73 -0.15
C LEU A 8 -5.73 -6.63 0.65
N LYS A 9 -7.06 -6.68 0.74
CA LYS A 9 -7.84 -5.71 1.54
C LYS A 9 -7.41 -5.75 3.01
N ALA A 10 -7.24 -6.93 3.58
CA ALA A 10 -6.78 -7.11 4.96
C ALA A 10 -5.36 -6.61 5.23
N GLY A 11 -4.56 -6.38 4.18
CA GLY A 11 -3.18 -5.92 4.26
C GLY A 11 -2.94 -4.48 3.86
N VAL A 12 -3.98 -3.72 3.48
CA VAL A 12 -3.88 -2.28 3.20
C VAL A 12 -4.48 -1.45 4.32
N VAL A 13 -3.89 -0.28 4.55
CA VAL A 13 -4.33 0.67 5.57
C VAL A 13 -4.46 2.07 4.99
N LYS A 14 -5.40 2.84 5.53
CA LYS A 14 -5.46 4.28 5.29
C LYS A 14 -4.48 4.97 6.22
N ILE A 15 -3.73 5.92 5.70
CA ILE A 15 -2.86 6.78 6.49
C ILE A 15 -3.35 8.22 6.38
N THR A 16 -3.44 8.91 7.51
CA THR A 16 -3.68 10.35 7.54
C THR A 16 -2.61 11.06 8.35
N ALA A 17 -1.94 12.03 7.74
CA ALA A 17 -0.95 12.91 8.38
C ALA A 17 -1.51 14.32 8.51
N LYS A 18 -1.13 15.05 9.57
CA LYS A 18 -1.70 16.37 9.91
C LYS A 18 -0.90 17.57 9.39
N ASN A 19 0.38 17.40 9.07
CA ASN A 19 1.30 18.51 8.75
C ASN A 19 2.16 18.27 7.50
N PRO A 20 1.67 18.56 6.28
CA PRO A 20 0.32 19.06 5.98
C PRO A 20 -0.73 17.94 6.01
N ASN A 21 -2.01 18.31 5.97
CA ASN A 21 -3.09 17.32 5.91
C ASN A 21 -2.99 16.48 4.63
N ARG A 22 -2.55 15.23 4.77
CA ARG A 22 -2.36 14.28 3.67
C ARG A 22 -3.10 12.99 3.99
N ILE A 23 -3.62 12.38 2.94
CA ILE A 23 -4.20 11.04 2.98
C ILE A 23 -3.39 10.21 2.01
N GLY A 24 -3.00 9.02 2.43
CA GLY A 24 -2.30 8.05 1.60
C GLY A 24 -2.67 6.63 2.00
N THR A 25 -1.99 5.69 1.36
CA THR A 25 -2.15 4.26 1.60
C THR A 25 -0.87 3.70 2.22
N GLY A 26 -1.01 2.72 3.09
CA GLY A 26 0.09 1.90 3.55
C GLY A 26 -0.19 0.42 3.36
N VAL A 27 0.87 -0.37 3.41
CA VAL A 27 0.82 -1.82 3.31
C VAL A 27 1.40 -2.44 4.57
N ILE A 28 0.68 -3.41 5.15
CA ILE A 28 1.19 -4.22 6.25
C ILE A 28 2.26 -5.15 5.69
N VAL A 29 3.50 -5.00 6.16
CA VAL A 29 4.65 -5.80 5.71
C VAL A 29 5.08 -6.85 6.74
N GLY A 30 4.56 -6.76 7.96
CA GLY A 30 4.84 -7.73 9.01
C GLY A 30 4.02 -7.49 10.27
N ILE A 31 3.81 -8.56 11.03
CA ILE A 31 3.14 -8.55 12.33
C ILE A 31 3.98 -9.39 13.30
N LYS A 32 4.26 -8.85 14.49
CA LYS A 32 5.00 -9.54 15.54
C LYS A 32 4.34 -9.27 16.90
N GLY A 33 3.64 -10.27 17.44
CA GLY A 33 2.84 -10.06 18.65
C GLY A 33 1.77 -8.99 18.41
N ASN A 34 1.74 -7.97 19.25
CA ASN A 34 0.81 -6.83 19.16
C ASN A 34 1.42 -5.63 18.42
N THR A 35 2.40 -5.87 17.55
CA THR A 35 3.09 -4.85 16.78
C THR A 35 2.92 -5.12 15.29
N THR A 36 2.42 -4.12 14.56
CA THR A 36 2.26 -4.14 13.10
C THR A 36 3.23 -3.18 12.45
N TYR A 37 3.92 -3.66 11.42
CA TYR A 37 4.87 -2.90 10.61
C TYR A 37 4.23 -2.55 9.27
N ILE A 38 4.29 -1.27 8.91
CA ILE A 38 3.61 -0.73 7.73
C ILE A 38 4.63 0.00 6.86
N ALA A 39 4.64 -0.28 5.57
CA ALA A 39 5.36 0.50 4.57
C ALA A 39 4.41 1.49 3.88
N THR A 40 4.89 2.68 3.55
CA THR A 40 4.16 3.69 2.79
C THR A 40 5.14 4.58 2.02
N ALA A 41 4.64 5.45 1.14
CA ALA A 41 5.45 6.47 0.52
C ALA A 41 5.84 7.55 1.55
N SER A 42 7.10 7.97 1.57
CA SER A 42 7.64 8.92 2.54
C SER A 42 6.87 10.24 2.57
N HIS A 43 6.50 10.72 1.39
CA HIS A 43 5.75 11.96 1.24
C HIS A 43 4.34 11.89 1.85
N VAL A 44 3.78 10.71 2.15
CA VAL A 44 2.47 10.61 2.81
C VAL A 44 2.54 11.12 4.25
N ILE A 45 3.66 10.86 4.95
CA ILE A 45 3.82 11.12 6.39
C ILE A 45 4.89 12.18 6.71
N GLU A 46 5.58 12.70 5.70
CA GLU A 46 6.61 13.71 5.88
C GLU A 46 6.10 14.94 6.64
N GLY A 47 6.75 15.26 7.77
CA GLY A 47 6.37 16.36 8.67
C GLY A 47 5.43 15.96 9.82
N ASP A 48 4.91 14.74 9.83
CA ASP A 48 4.09 14.20 10.92
C ASP A 48 4.78 13.04 11.65
N PRO A 49 5.23 13.23 12.91
CA PRO A 49 5.87 12.16 13.67
C PRO A 49 4.89 11.11 14.20
N SER A 50 3.57 11.38 14.16
CA SER A 50 2.55 10.52 14.74
C SER A 50 1.31 10.41 13.83
N PRO A 51 1.47 9.90 12.60
CA PRO A 51 0.37 9.76 11.66
C PRO A 51 -0.67 8.77 12.19
N GLN A 52 -1.92 8.93 11.76
CA GLN A 52 -3.01 8.01 12.09
C GLN A 52 -3.15 6.95 11.00
N VAL A 53 -3.41 5.73 11.44
CA VAL A 53 -3.62 4.55 10.61
C VAL A 53 -5.03 4.03 10.86
N PHE A 54 -5.76 3.72 9.80
CA PHE A 54 -7.06 3.06 9.87
C PHE A 54 -6.95 1.74 9.13
N PHE A 55 -7.20 0.64 9.83
CA PHE A 55 -7.16 -0.69 9.25
C PHE A 55 -8.42 -0.97 8.44
N TYR A 56 -8.34 -1.95 7.54
CA TYR A 56 -9.48 -2.39 6.76
C TYR A 56 -10.65 -2.81 7.68
N GLN A 57 -11.84 -2.24 7.42
CA GLN A 57 -13.07 -2.42 8.22
C GLN A 57 -13.01 -1.91 9.68
N ASP A 58 -11.93 -1.27 10.09
CA ASP A 58 -11.82 -0.61 11.39
C ASP A 58 -11.83 0.92 11.22
N ALA A 59 -12.89 1.56 11.74
CA ALA A 59 -13.03 3.01 11.69
C ALA A 59 -12.22 3.72 12.80
N HIS A 60 -11.67 2.99 13.77
CA HIS A 60 -10.92 3.58 14.86
C HIS A 60 -9.51 3.99 14.39
N PRO A 61 -9.07 5.23 14.71
CA PRO A 61 -7.72 5.66 14.39
C PRO A 61 -6.71 5.00 15.34
N HIS A 62 -5.64 4.46 14.77
CA HIS A 62 -4.47 3.97 15.48
C HIS A 62 -3.30 4.92 15.25
N PHE A 63 -2.63 5.36 16.32
CA PHE A 63 -1.46 6.22 16.15
C PHE A 63 -0.24 5.36 15.82
N ALA A 64 0.47 5.73 14.76
CA ALA A 64 1.71 5.08 14.38
C ALA A 64 2.92 5.90 14.80
N THR A 65 4.03 5.21 15.06
CA THR A 65 5.36 5.80 15.22
C THR A 65 6.15 5.62 13.94
N VAL A 66 6.78 6.69 13.44
CA VAL A 66 7.72 6.59 12.32
C VAL A 66 9.00 5.93 12.79
N LYS A 67 9.34 4.76 12.24
CA LYS A 67 10.61 4.05 12.56
C LYS A 67 11.76 4.50 11.67
N GLY A 68 11.46 4.88 10.43
CA GLY A 68 12.45 5.36 9.46
C GLY A 68 11.76 5.91 8.23
N MET A 69 12.44 6.82 7.53
CA MET A 69 11.93 7.44 6.32
C MET A 69 13.08 7.94 5.44
N GLU A 70 12.94 7.74 4.14
CA GLU A 70 13.74 8.38 3.10
C GLU A 70 13.16 9.76 2.77
N GLY A 71 13.34 10.72 3.68
CA GLY A 71 12.78 12.07 3.59
C GLY A 71 13.38 12.91 2.46
N GLY A 72 12.67 13.95 2.02
CA GLY A 72 13.13 14.85 0.93
C GLY A 72 13.11 14.24 -0.47
N HIS A 73 12.77 12.96 -0.60
CA HIS A 73 12.64 12.26 -1.88
C HIS A 73 11.17 11.91 -2.15
N ARG A 74 10.61 12.41 -3.27
CA ARG A 74 9.21 12.12 -3.65
C ARG A 74 8.90 10.63 -3.81
N LYS A 75 9.90 9.83 -4.14
CA LYS A 75 9.82 8.37 -4.32
C LYS A 75 10.35 7.58 -3.13
N GLY A 76 10.66 8.26 -2.02
CA GLY A 76 11.20 7.59 -0.85
C GLY A 76 10.15 6.73 -0.16
N LEU A 77 10.61 5.75 0.60
CA LEU A 77 9.78 4.92 1.46
C LEU A 77 9.81 5.40 2.92
N ALA A 78 8.75 5.11 3.65
CA ALA A 78 8.68 5.23 5.10
C ALA A 78 8.20 3.93 5.74
N ALA A 79 8.74 3.66 6.92
CA ALA A 79 8.34 2.55 7.77
C ALA A 79 7.65 3.10 9.02
N LEU A 80 6.43 2.64 9.26
CA LEU A 80 5.62 2.96 10.42
C LEU A 80 5.43 1.73 11.30
N VAL A 81 5.19 1.97 12.58
CA VAL A 81 4.84 0.93 13.55
C VAL A 81 3.60 1.34 14.34
N VAL A 82 2.65 0.41 14.42
CA VAL A 82 1.47 0.51 15.29
C VAL A 82 1.59 -0.58 16.36
N GLU A 83 1.41 -0.21 17.62
CA GLU A 83 1.47 -1.10 18.77
C GLU A 83 0.16 -1.02 19.55
N GLY A 84 -0.31 -2.15 20.11
CA GLY A 84 -1.46 -2.16 21.03
C GLY A 84 -2.56 -3.13 20.63
N ASP A 85 -3.81 -2.71 20.83
CA ASP A 85 -4.99 -3.50 20.50
C ASP A 85 -5.29 -3.38 19.01
N LEU A 86 -4.86 -4.38 18.26
CA LEU A 86 -4.97 -4.41 16.80
C LEU A 86 -6.24 -5.18 16.39
N PRO A 87 -6.95 -4.72 15.34
CA PRO A 87 -8.13 -5.43 14.85
C PRO A 87 -7.77 -6.84 14.38
N SER A 88 -8.64 -7.80 14.65
CA SER A 88 -8.47 -9.18 14.18
C SER A 88 -8.56 -9.27 12.67
N GLY A 89 -7.80 -10.18 12.06
CA GLY A 89 -7.92 -10.48 10.63
C GLY A 89 -7.05 -9.61 9.72
N ILE A 90 -6.25 -8.69 10.26
CA ILE A 90 -5.20 -8.02 9.48
C ILE A 90 -4.13 -9.03 9.03
N GLN A 91 -3.58 -8.83 7.83
CA GLN A 91 -2.61 -9.76 7.23
C GLN A 91 -1.47 -9.00 6.56
N PRO A 92 -0.21 -9.47 6.68
CA PRO A 92 0.87 -8.91 5.88
C PRO A 92 0.70 -9.29 4.41
N ILE A 93 1.03 -8.34 3.54
CA ILE A 93 1.13 -8.56 2.09
C ILE A 93 2.50 -9.17 1.78
N ALA A 94 2.50 -10.25 1.00
CA ALA A 94 3.72 -10.85 0.49
C ALA A 94 4.19 -10.08 -0.75
N PHE A 95 5.45 -9.68 -0.76
CA PHE A 95 6.09 -9.09 -1.93
C PHE A 95 6.81 -10.16 -2.73
N ASP A 96 6.75 -10.02 -4.04
CA ASP A 96 7.62 -10.78 -4.92
C ASP A 96 8.67 -9.87 -5.52
N ALA A 97 9.94 -10.22 -5.29
CA ALA A 97 11.09 -9.52 -5.82
C ALA A 97 11.62 -10.14 -7.12
N GLU A 98 11.10 -11.31 -7.52
CA GLU A 98 11.58 -12.07 -8.67
C GLU A 98 10.76 -11.81 -9.94
N THR A 99 9.55 -11.25 -9.80
CA THR A 99 8.71 -10.87 -10.95
C THR A 99 9.44 -9.90 -11.86
N GLN A 100 9.54 -10.27 -13.13
CA GLN A 100 10.00 -9.41 -14.20
C GLN A 100 8.78 -8.86 -14.95
N PHE A 101 8.81 -7.55 -15.23
CA PHE A 101 7.76 -6.85 -15.97
C PHE A 101 8.26 -6.56 -17.39
N ALA A 102 7.49 -7.00 -18.38
CA ALA A 102 7.73 -6.74 -19.80
C ALA A 102 6.97 -5.50 -20.30
N GLY A 103 5.96 -5.04 -19.56
CA GLY A 103 5.02 -4.02 -20.00
C GLY A 103 3.82 -4.64 -20.74
N GLY A 104 2.64 -4.08 -20.51
CA GLY A 104 1.35 -4.58 -20.98
C GLY A 104 0.59 -5.43 -19.94
N GLU A 105 1.19 -5.75 -18.80
CA GLU A 105 0.53 -6.52 -17.74
C GLU A 105 -0.61 -5.74 -17.11
N LYS A 106 -1.75 -6.41 -16.88
CA LYS A 106 -2.83 -5.86 -16.09
C LYS A 106 -2.43 -5.84 -14.62
N ALA A 107 -2.64 -4.68 -14.00
CA ALA A 107 -2.39 -4.48 -12.59
C ALA A 107 -3.62 -3.92 -11.87
N THR A 108 -3.71 -4.23 -10.60
CA THR A 108 -4.75 -3.77 -9.68
C THR A 108 -4.10 -3.06 -8.51
N VAL A 109 -4.55 -1.84 -8.23
CA VAL A 109 -4.15 -1.03 -7.07
C VAL A 109 -5.29 -1.00 -6.07
N ILE A 110 -4.97 -1.10 -4.78
CA ILE A 110 -5.95 -0.94 -3.70
C ILE A 110 -5.49 0.17 -2.78
N GLY A 111 -6.29 1.23 -2.68
CA GLY A 111 -5.90 2.40 -1.90
C GLY A 111 -7.08 3.22 -1.40
N PHE A 112 -6.77 4.40 -0.89
CA PHE A 112 -7.72 5.28 -0.20
C PHE A 112 -7.81 6.64 -0.90
N PRO A 113 -8.54 6.74 -2.03
CA PRO A 113 -8.67 7.99 -2.75
C PRO A 113 -9.32 9.08 -1.87
N ARG A 114 -8.80 10.31 -1.98
CA ARG A 114 -9.31 11.56 -1.41
C ARG A 114 -10.64 11.99 -2.01
N MET A 115 -10.83 11.86 -3.33
CA MET A 115 -11.95 12.51 -4.03
C MET A 115 -13.30 11.80 -3.88
N VAL A 116 -13.29 10.53 -3.46
CA VAL A 116 -14.50 9.71 -3.37
C VAL A 116 -14.75 9.35 -1.90
N PRO A 117 -15.97 9.54 -1.37
CA PRO A 117 -16.30 9.17 0.02
C PRO A 117 -16.49 7.66 0.19
N ILE A 118 -15.62 6.87 -0.44
CA ILE A 118 -15.54 5.43 -0.27
C ILE A 118 -14.42 5.09 0.70
N PRO A 119 -14.62 4.09 1.57
CA PRO A 119 -13.65 3.74 2.59
C PRO A 119 -12.36 3.14 2.01
N TRP A 120 -12.36 2.71 0.74
CA TRP A 120 -11.23 2.21 -0.04
C TRP A 120 -11.69 2.04 -1.50
N ALA A 121 -10.75 1.94 -2.44
CA ALA A 121 -11.03 1.70 -3.85
C ALA A 121 -10.09 0.65 -4.43
N VAL A 122 -10.62 -0.17 -5.34
CA VAL A 122 -9.85 -1.02 -6.24
C VAL A 122 -9.82 -0.32 -7.59
N ALA A 123 -8.62 -0.05 -8.10
CA ALA A 123 -8.41 0.54 -9.42
C ALA A 123 -7.65 -0.45 -10.31
N GLU A 124 -8.14 -0.69 -11.52
CA GLU A 124 -7.41 -1.46 -12.53
C GLU A 124 -6.63 -0.53 -13.45
N GLY A 125 -5.47 -1.01 -13.89
CA GLY A 125 -4.66 -0.33 -14.88
C GLY A 125 -3.67 -1.28 -15.53
N THR A 126 -2.68 -0.70 -16.20
CA THR A 126 -1.66 -1.45 -16.95
C THR A 126 -0.29 -0.99 -16.52
N ILE A 127 0.63 -1.94 -16.33
CA ILE A 127 2.06 -1.63 -16.25
C ILE A 127 2.51 -1.36 -17.68
N THR A 128 2.92 -0.13 -17.97
CA THR A 128 3.32 0.27 -19.33
C THR A 128 4.81 0.07 -19.58
N GLY A 129 5.60 -0.10 -18.53
CA GLY A 129 7.01 -0.47 -18.64
C GLY A 129 7.82 -0.10 -17.39
N LEU A 130 9.14 -0.09 -17.56
CA LEU A 130 10.12 0.28 -16.55
C LEU A 130 10.94 1.48 -17.02
N VAL A 131 11.19 2.44 -16.13
CA VAL A 131 12.14 3.54 -16.35
C VAL A 131 13.15 3.52 -15.21
N GLY A 132 14.33 2.95 -15.45
CA GLY A 132 15.28 2.69 -14.36
C GLY A 132 14.67 1.70 -13.34
N PRO A 133 14.65 2.02 -12.04
CA PRO A 133 14.01 1.19 -11.02
C PRO A 133 12.49 1.43 -10.91
N ASP A 134 11.93 2.39 -11.66
CA ASP A 134 10.53 2.78 -11.52
C ASP A 134 9.63 1.93 -12.42
N LEU A 135 8.57 1.37 -11.83
CA LEU A 135 7.44 0.81 -12.56
C LEU A 135 6.51 1.92 -13.02
N ILE A 136 6.21 1.95 -14.32
CA ILE A 136 5.26 2.91 -14.87
C ILE A 136 3.90 2.24 -14.95
N PHE A 137 2.95 2.75 -14.15
CA PHE A 137 1.57 2.29 -14.12
C PHE A 137 0.65 3.37 -14.72
N THR A 138 -0.34 2.94 -15.50
CA THR A 138 -1.40 3.80 -16.02
C THR A 138 -2.76 3.26 -15.59
N GLY A 139 -3.52 4.07 -14.86
CA GLY A 139 -4.85 3.75 -14.36
C GLY A 139 -5.46 4.93 -13.59
N PRO A 140 -6.69 4.81 -13.07
CA PRO A 140 -7.38 5.87 -12.35
C PRO A 140 -6.86 5.97 -10.90
N VAL A 141 -5.60 6.36 -10.74
CA VAL A 141 -4.93 6.60 -9.45
C VAL A 141 -4.78 8.09 -9.18
N GLU A 142 -4.72 8.43 -7.89
CA GLU A 142 -4.61 9.78 -7.36
C GLU A 142 -3.76 9.80 -6.09
N GLU A 143 -3.49 11.00 -5.53
CA GLU A 143 -2.60 11.22 -4.36
C GLU A 143 -2.91 10.28 -3.17
N GLY A 144 -4.19 9.98 -2.91
CA GLY A 144 -4.59 9.07 -1.82
C GLY A 144 -4.13 7.61 -1.99
N ASN A 145 -3.73 7.23 -3.22
CA ASN A 145 -3.21 5.90 -3.52
C ASN A 145 -1.69 5.79 -3.34
N SER A 146 -0.97 6.88 -3.07
CA SER A 146 0.46 6.81 -2.80
C SER A 146 0.77 5.84 -1.65
N GLY A 147 1.73 4.94 -1.85
CA GLY A 147 2.06 3.88 -0.91
C GLY A 147 1.15 2.64 -0.98
N ALA A 148 0.22 2.59 -1.94
CA ALA A 148 -0.61 1.41 -2.20
C ALA A 148 0.18 0.27 -2.87
N PRO A 149 -0.23 -0.99 -2.65
CA PRO A 149 0.29 -2.12 -3.37
C PRO A 149 -0.24 -2.14 -4.81
N LEU A 150 0.62 -2.53 -5.75
CA LEU A 150 0.31 -2.86 -7.14
C LEU A 150 0.32 -4.37 -7.31
N THR A 151 -0.82 -4.98 -7.62
CA THR A 151 -0.91 -6.42 -7.87
C THR A 151 -1.04 -6.75 -9.35
N VAL A 152 -0.20 -7.62 -9.91
CA VAL A 152 -0.36 -8.13 -11.27
C VAL A 152 -0.88 -9.54 -11.30
N TRP A 153 -1.80 -9.82 -12.23
CA TRP A 153 -2.35 -11.16 -12.45
C TRP A 153 -1.78 -11.75 -13.74
N TRP A 154 -1.01 -12.83 -13.64
CA TRP A 154 -0.55 -13.56 -14.81
C TRP A 154 -1.58 -14.61 -15.24
N THR A 155 -2.10 -14.50 -16.47
CA THR A 155 -2.88 -15.57 -17.10
C THR A 155 -1.95 -16.51 -17.87
N SER A 156 -1.20 -17.36 -17.16
CA SER A 156 -0.59 -18.52 -17.81
C SER A 156 -1.59 -19.69 -17.78
N HIS A 157 -1.63 -20.50 -18.84
CA HIS A 157 -2.46 -21.71 -18.86
C HIS A 157 -2.09 -22.60 -17.65
N ARG A 158 -3.01 -22.65 -16.68
CA ARG A 158 -2.97 -23.26 -15.33
C ARG A 158 -2.49 -22.31 -14.22
N SER A 159 -3.45 -22.02 -13.34
CA SER A 159 -3.39 -21.36 -12.02
C SER A 159 -3.07 -19.86 -12.01
N ASP A 160 -4.06 -19.09 -11.56
CA ASP A 160 -4.00 -17.64 -11.32
C ASP A 160 -2.97 -17.32 -10.22
N HIS A 161 -2.04 -16.42 -10.50
CA HIS A 161 -1.02 -15.94 -9.56
C HIS A 161 -0.96 -14.41 -9.56
N GLY A 162 -0.95 -13.82 -8.35
CA GLY A 162 -0.90 -12.38 -8.09
C GLY A 162 0.45 -11.95 -7.49
N TYR A 163 1.03 -10.82 -7.93
CA TYR A 163 2.35 -10.32 -7.46
C TYR A 163 2.33 -8.82 -7.10
N CYS A 164 2.99 -8.41 -6.01
CA CYS A 164 2.88 -7.06 -5.44
C CYS A 164 4.13 -6.14 -5.64
N GLY A 165 3.94 -4.90 -6.13
CA GLY A 165 4.90 -3.78 -6.18
C GLY A 165 4.40 -2.48 -5.50
N PHE A 166 5.13 -1.36 -5.52
CA PHE A 166 4.74 -0.08 -4.89
C PHE A 166 4.51 1.07 -5.90
N LEU A 167 3.57 1.97 -5.56
CA LEU A 167 3.31 3.28 -6.19
C LEU A 167 3.82 4.45 -5.34
#